data_AF-A0A8X7BZ79-F1
#
_entry.id   AF-A0A8X7BZ79-F1
#
_cell.length_a   1.000
_cell.length_b   1.000
_cell.length_c   1.000
_cell.angle_alpha   90.00
_cell.angle_beta   90.00
_cell.angle_gamma   90.00
#
_symmetry.space_group_name_H-M   'P 1'
#
loop_
_entity.id
_entity.type
_entity.pdbx_description
1 polymer ?
#
loop_
_entity_poly.entity_id
_entity_poly.type
_entity_poly.pdbx_seq_one_letter_code
_entity_poly.pdbx_strand_id
1 'polypeptide(L)'
;MASSPDVYYLKEETFPLWMKDQVAEGNWMKGKLFCPVCNYRIGSFNFVCGSKCHCGLCVLPPLHVVSHKLDREIKTLSHVPESYLEIENQSS
;
A
#
# COMPACT_ATOMS: atom_id res chain seq x y z
N MET A 1 22.93 -12.68 8.41
CA MET A 1 22.13 -11.59 9.01
C MET A 1 21.08 -11.22 7.99
N ALA A 2 19.79 -11.53 8.24
CA ALA A 2 18.74 -11.19 7.29
C ALA A 2 18.41 -9.71 7.43
N SER A 3 18.73 -8.92 6.40
CA SER A 3 18.29 -7.53 6.29
C SER A 3 16.76 -7.49 6.32
N SER A 4 16.17 -6.61 7.13
CA SER A 4 14.74 -6.29 7.02
C SER A 4 14.44 -5.86 5.58
N PRO A 5 13.37 -6.36 4.96
CA PRO A 5 13.07 -5.99 3.58
C PRO A 5 12.76 -4.50 3.51
N ASP A 6 13.39 -3.79 2.57
CA ASP A 6 13.19 -2.37 2.25
C ASP A 6 11.83 -2.14 1.57
N VAL A 7 10.76 -2.54 2.25
CA VAL A 7 9.40 -2.50 1.73
C VAL A 7 8.40 -2.09 2.81
N TYR A 8 7.34 -1.42 2.37
CA TYR A 8 6.17 -1.17 3.19
C TYR A 8 5.03 -2.07 2.72
N TYR A 9 4.51 -2.88 3.64
CA TYR A 9 3.33 -3.69 3.40
C TYR A 9 2.07 -2.84 3.57
N LEU A 10 1.14 -2.99 2.64
CA LEU A 10 -0.11 -2.24 2.63
C LEU A 10 -1.27 -3.21 2.92
N LYS A 11 -2.23 -2.74 3.72
CA LYS A 11 -3.46 -3.49 3.98
C LYS A 11 -4.46 -3.24 2.85
N GLU A 12 -5.21 -4.25 2.48
CA GLU A 12 -6.11 -4.21 1.31
C GLU A 12 -7.18 -3.12 1.42
N GLU A 13 -7.70 -2.89 2.62
CA GLU A 13 -8.68 -1.84 2.91
C GLU A 13 -8.16 -0.42 2.66
N THR A 14 -6.84 -0.23 2.61
CA THR A 14 -6.20 1.07 2.39
C THR A 14 -5.83 1.34 0.94
N PHE A 15 -6.09 0.41 0.02
CA PHE A 15 -5.68 0.57 -1.36
C PHE A 15 -6.48 1.68 -2.07
N PRO A 16 -5.81 2.67 -2.68
CA PRO A 16 -6.47 3.59 -3.59
C PRO A 16 -6.97 2.84 -4.84
N LEU A 17 -7.96 3.41 -5.53
CA LEU A 17 -8.63 2.77 -6.66
C LEU A 17 -7.65 2.26 -7.74
N TRP A 18 -6.67 3.08 -8.12
CA TRP A 18 -5.68 2.72 -9.15
C TRP A 18 -4.82 1.48 -8.78
N MET A 19 -4.61 1.20 -7.48
CA MET A 19 -3.92 -0.03 -7.08
C MET A 19 -4.85 -1.24 -7.24
N LYS A 20 -6.14 -1.09 -6.88
CA LYS A 20 -7.15 -2.15 -7.04
C LYS A 20 -7.31 -2.53 -8.50
N ASP A 21 -7.31 -1.56 -9.41
CA ASP A 21 -7.41 -1.79 -10.85
C ASP A 21 -6.24 -2.63 -11.37
N GLN A 22 -4.99 -2.33 -10.97
CA GLN A 22 -3.82 -3.12 -11.35
C GLN A 22 -3.81 -4.53 -10.72
N VAL A 23 -4.32 -4.68 -9.50
CA VAL A 23 -4.48 -6.00 -8.87
C VAL A 23 -5.52 -6.82 -9.62
N ALA A 24 -6.63 -6.20 -10.03
CA ALA A 24 -7.67 -6.84 -10.82
C ALA A 24 -7.18 -7.25 -12.22
N GLU A 25 -6.35 -6.43 -12.87
CA GLU A 25 -5.68 -6.80 -14.13
C GLU A 25 -4.78 -8.04 -13.96
N GLY A 26 -4.13 -8.17 -12.80
CA GLY A 26 -3.39 -9.36 -12.38
C GLY A 26 -4.26 -10.52 -11.88
N ASN A 27 -5.58 -10.47 -12.08
CA ASN A 27 -6.58 -11.46 -11.64
C ASN A 27 -6.49 -11.80 -10.15
N TRP A 28 -6.09 -10.86 -9.29
CA TRP A 28 -5.92 -11.12 -7.85
C TRP A 28 -4.99 -12.29 -7.55
N MET A 29 -3.98 -12.53 -8.40
CA MET A 29 -3.02 -13.62 -8.21
C MET A 29 -1.64 -13.09 -7.80
N LYS A 30 -0.78 -12.79 -8.77
CA LYS A 30 0.57 -12.29 -8.56
C LYS A 30 0.89 -11.27 -9.64
N GLY A 31 1.56 -10.19 -9.27
CA GLY A 31 1.85 -9.12 -10.22
C GLY A 31 2.80 -8.06 -9.69
N LYS A 32 3.09 -7.10 -10.57
CA LYS A 32 3.91 -5.92 -10.28
C LYS A 32 2.98 -4.73 -10.08
N LEU A 33 3.40 -3.79 -9.24
CA LEU A 33 2.70 -2.53 -9.06
C LEU A 33 3.49 -1.39 -9.71
N PHE A 34 2.81 -0.61 -10.53
CA PHE A 34 3.39 0.51 -11.28
C PHE A 34 2.77 1.84 -10.85
N CYS A 35 3.57 2.90 -10.85
CA CYS A 35 3.06 4.25 -10.63
C CYS A 35 2.11 4.64 -11.78
N PRO A 36 0.89 5.14 -11.50
CA PRO A 36 -0.08 5.47 -12.55
C PRO A 36 0.35 6.65 -13.43
N VAL A 37 1.33 7.44 -13.00
CA VAL A 37 1.80 8.63 -13.72
C VAL A 37 3.03 8.33 -14.59
N CYS A 38 4.07 7.74 -14.00
CA CYS A 38 5.35 7.54 -14.70
C CYS A 38 5.58 6.09 -15.15
N ASN A 39 4.65 5.17 -14.86
CA ASN A 39 4.75 3.74 -15.15
C ASN A 39 6.01 3.05 -14.59
N TYR A 40 6.69 3.67 -13.62
CA TYR A 40 7.83 3.06 -12.94
C TYR A 40 7.34 2.01 -11.93
N ARG A 41 8.03 0.87 -11.84
CA ARG A 41 7.68 -0.19 -10.90
C ARG A 41 8.00 0.24 -9.47
N ILE A 42 6.97 0.35 -8.64
CA ILE A 42 7.06 0.76 -7.23
C ILE A 42 6.88 -0.41 -6.25
N GLY A 43 6.37 -1.57 -6.70
CA GLY A 43 6.08 -2.68 -5.81
C GLY A 43 5.68 -3.97 -6.50
N SER A 44 5.04 -4.85 -5.74
CA SER A 44 4.45 -6.11 -6.22
C SER A 44 3.36 -6.61 -5.27
N PHE A 45 2.53 -7.51 -5.78
CA PHE A 45 1.51 -8.22 -5.01
C PHE A 45 1.55 -9.73 -5.24
N ASN A 46 1.22 -10.52 -4.22
CA ASN A 46 1.06 -11.97 -4.28
C ASN A 46 -0.04 -12.42 -3.30
N PHE A 47 -1.19 -12.79 -3.84
CA PHE A 47 -2.35 -13.31 -3.12
C PHE A 47 -2.44 -14.85 -3.16
N VAL A 48 -1.66 -15.51 -4.03
CA VAL A 48 -1.69 -16.98 -4.18
C VAL A 48 -0.94 -17.67 -3.03
N CYS A 49 0.18 -17.10 -2.60
CA CYS A 49 0.97 -17.65 -1.50
C CYS A 49 1.27 -16.55 -0.50
N GLY A 50 0.69 -16.68 0.70
CA GLY A 50 1.01 -15.81 1.83
C GLY A 50 2.50 -15.89 2.15
N SER A 51 3.18 -14.75 2.14
CA SER A 51 4.58 -14.68 2.54
C SER A 51 4.65 -14.65 4.07
N LYS A 52 5.41 -15.56 4.68
CA LYS A 52 5.60 -15.53 6.14
C LYS A 52 6.55 -14.41 6.52
N CYS A 53 6.24 -13.72 7.62
CA CYS A 53 7.16 -12.78 8.24
C CYS A 53 8.44 -13.53 8.65
N HIS A 54 9.56 -12.81 8.72
CA HIS A 54 10.84 -13.39 9.15
C HIS A 54 10.77 -14.03 10.55
N CYS A 55 9.87 -13.55 11.42
CA CYS A 55 9.61 -14.16 12.72
C CYS A 55 8.83 -15.49 12.65
N GLY A 56 8.23 -15.82 11.51
CA GLY A 56 7.42 -17.02 11.30
C GLY A 56 6.03 -16.99 11.94
N LEU A 57 5.72 -15.98 12.76
CA LEU A 57 4.49 -15.91 13.56
C LEU A 57 3.29 -15.33 12.80
N CYS A 58 3.53 -14.56 11.74
CA CYS A 58 2.49 -13.85 11.01
C CYS A 58 2.67 -14.00 9.50
N VAL A 59 1.56 -13.91 8.78
CA VAL A 59 1.57 -13.77 7.32
C VAL A 59 1.62 -12.29 6.97
N LEU A 60 2.51 -11.94 6.04
CA LEU A 60 2.66 -10.59 5.55
C LEU A 60 1.51 -10.25 4.59
N PRO A 61 1.06 -8.99 4.55
CA PRO A 61 0.09 -8.56 3.55
C PRO A 61 0.55 -8.88 2.12
N PRO A 62 -0.39 -9.17 1.21
CA PRO A 62 -0.06 -9.64 -0.14
C PRO A 62 0.61 -8.55 -0.99
N LEU A 63 0.37 -7.28 -0.69
CA LEU A 63 0.88 -6.15 -1.46
C LEU A 63 1.93 -5.37 -0.65
N HIS A 64 3.01 -4.99 -1.33
CA HIS A 64 4.03 -4.11 -0.77
C HIS A 64 4.56 -3.12 -1.82
N VAL A 65 5.06 -2.00 -1.32
CA VAL A 65 5.83 -1.00 -2.08
C VAL A 65 7.26 -0.95 -1.57
N VAL A 66 8.20 -0.66 -2.46
CA VAL A 66 9.62 -0.57 -2.12
C VAL A 66 9.90 0.80 -1.51
N SER A 67 10.50 0.82 -0.32
CA SER A 67 10.63 2.05 0.48
C SER A 67 11.44 3.12 -0.23
N HIS A 68 12.58 2.77 -0.82
CA HIS A 68 13.46 3.73 -1.52
C HIS A 68 12.93 4.20 -2.89
N LYS A 69 11.73 3.78 -3.30
CA LYS A 69 11.09 4.22 -4.55
C LYS A 69 10.01 5.27 -4.33
N LEU A 70 9.72 5.61 -3.08
CA LEU A 70 8.62 6.49 -2.69
C LEU A 70 9.08 7.40 -1.55
N ASP A 71 8.61 8.64 -1.58
CA ASP A 71 8.71 9.54 -0.44
C ASP A 71 7.49 9.39 0.45
N ARG A 72 7.69 9.47 1.77
CA ARG A 72 6.61 9.43 2.76
C ARG A 72 6.34 10.82 3.28
N GLU A 73 5.15 11.34 2.99
CA GLU A 73 4.64 12.53 3.66
C GLU A 73 4.11 12.16 5.05
N ILE A 74 4.66 12.77 6.10
CA ILE A 74 4.15 12.65 7.47
C ILE A 74 3.24 13.85 7.69
N LYS A 75 1.92 13.63 7.65
CA LYS A 75 0.96 14.68 7.99
C LYS A 75 0.98 14.89 9.50
N THR A 76 1.63 15.93 9.97
CA THR A 76 1.44 16.43 11.34
C THR A 76 0.09 17.13 11.39
N LEU A 77 -0.72 16.82 12.42
CA LEU A 77 -2.06 17.40 12.63
C LEU A 77 -2.08 18.94 12.73
N SER A 78 -0.92 19.61 12.71
CA SER A 78 -0.76 21.05 12.77
C SER A 78 -1.10 21.80 11.47
N HIS A 79 -1.29 21.09 10.34
CA HIS A 79 -1.64 21.71 9.04
C HIS A 79 -2.82 20.99 8.36
N VAL A 80 -3.92 20.77 9.08
CA VAL A 80 -5.19 20.44 8.42
C VAL A 80 -5.84 21.76 8.01
N PRO A 81 -6.00 22.06 6.70
CA PRO A 81 -6.82 23.17 6.28
C PRO A 81 -8.26 22.95 6.76
N GLU A 82 -8.87 24.01 7.30
CA GLU A 82 -10.20 24.00 7.93
C GLU A 82 -11.30 23.39 7.04
N SER A 83 -11.09 23.39 5.72
CA SER A 83 -11.98 22.80 4.72
C SER A 83 -12.19 21.27 4.82
N TYR A 84 -11.41 20.55 5.62
CA TYR A 84 -11.56 19.10 5.80
C TYR A 84 -12.34 18.70 7.06
N LEU A 85 -12.68 19.65 7.95
CA LEU A 85 -13.39 19.37 9.20
C LEU A 85 -14.92 19.31 9.04
N GLU A 86 -15.48 19.66 7.88
CA GLU A 86 -16.94 19.76 7.68
C GLU A 86 -17.64 18.45 7.25
N ILE A 87 -16.93 17.32 7.08
CA ILE A 87 -17.56 16.09 6.55
C ILE A 87 -18.17 15.19 7.65
N GLU A 88 -17.84 15.36 8.95
CA GLU A 88 -18.34 14.46 10.00
C GLU A 88 -19.71 14.83 10.62
N ASN A 89 -20.43 15.85 10.13
CA ASN A 89 -21.69 16.30 10.75
C ASN A 89 -22.96 16.16 9.87
N GLN A 90 -23.02 15.22 8.93
CA GLN A 90 -24.26 14.86 8.25
C GLN A 90 -24.48 13.34 8.22
N SER A 91 -24.74 12.78 9.39
CA SER A 91 -25.59 11.59 9.53
C SER A 91 -26.62 11.88 10.63
N SER A 92 -27.77 12.39 10.20
CA SER A 92 -29.04 12.36 10.92
C SER A 92 -30.04 11.61 10.06
#